data_AF-A0A4Q3ULM3-F1
#
_entry.id   AF-A0A4Q3ULM3-F1
#
_cell.length_a   1.000
_cell.length_b   1.000
_cell.length_c   1.000
_cell.angle_alpha   90.00
_cell.angle_beta   90.00
_cell.angle_gamma   90.00
#
_symmetry.space_group_name_H-M   'P 1'
#
loop_
_entity.id
_entity.type
_entity.pdbx_description
1 polymer ?
#
loop_
_entity_poly.entity_id
_entity_poly.type
_entity_poly.pdbx_seq_one_letter_code
_entity_poly.pdbx_strand_id
1 'polypeptide(L)'
;MRARRTRRIGSIVLEETPLPSPGPELVQAALIEAVRETGFSLLKNSGPLESAIHRIELLASAIGNTWPADFRTMLIERMDDWLGPLLTSSGALDALDGGQIADAALTLLDWPLPRDLARLAPLRWETPAGRIVEIDYSAEGGPRVECKVQEAYGLGVHPAIADGRIPLTVALLSPAMRPVAMTRDLPAFWRGGYSDMRKDMRGRYPKHDWPDDPAAATPTSRAKPRQH
;
A
#
# COMPACT_ATOMS: atom_id res chain seq x y z
N MET A 1 -16.22 17.86 19.77
CA MET A 1 -17.28 18.10 18.76
C MET A 1 -18.43 18.85 19.44
N ARG A 2 -18.98 19.92 18.83
CA ARG A 2 -20.15 20.65 19.38
C ARG A 2 -21.37 20.37 18.50
N ALA A 3 -22.43 19.81 19.08
CA ALA A 3 -23.71 19.62 18.39
C ALA A 3 -24.66 20.78 18.74
N ARG A 4 -25.46 21.22 17.77
CA ARG A 4 -26.38 22.36 17.92
C ARG A 4 -27.77 21.98 17.41
N ARG A 5 -28.80 22.17 18.25
CA ARG A 5 -30.21 22.14 17.81
C ARG A 5 -30.62 23.56 17.41
N THR A 6 -31.22 23.71 16.24
CA THR A 6 -31.67 25.02 15.75
C THR A 6 -33.17 24.97 15.46
N ARG A 7 -33.96 25.81 16.13
CA ARG A 7 -35.38 25.98 15.84
C ARG A 7 -35.56 27.27 15.01
N ARG A 8 -36.12 27.15 13.80
CA ARG A 8 -36.24 28.25 12.84
C ARG A 8 -37.69 28.48 12.41
N ILE A 9 -38.07 29.74 12.15
CA ILE A 9 -39.21 30.11 11.31
C ILE A 9 -38.63 30.91 10.14
N GLY A 10 -38.70 30.34 8.93
CA GLY A 10 -38.00 30.89 7.77
C GLY A 10 -36.49 30.94 8.00
N SER A 11 -35.87 32.10 7.75
CA SER A 11 -34.44 32.36 7.96
C SER A 11 -34.09 32.79 9.40
N ILE A 12 -35.08 33.00 10.27
CA ILE A 12 -34.89 33.51 11.63
C ILE A 12 -34.67 32.32 12.59
N VAL A 13 -33.53 32.33 13.30
CA VAL A 13 -33.24 31.40 14.39
C VAL A 13 -33.96 31.90 15.65
N LEU A 14 -34.96 31.17 16.13
CA LEU A 14 -35.72 31.51 17.34
C LEU A 14 -35.02 31.05 18.61
N GLU A 15 -34.32 29.92 18.55
CA GLU A 15 -33.68 29.34 19.72
C GLU A 15 -32.46 28.52 19.30
N GLU A 16 -31.34 28.79 19.95
CA GLU A 16 -30.11 28.02 19.89
C GLU A 16 -29.81 27.53 21.31
N THR A 17 -30.08 26.25 21.54
CA THR A 17 -29.71 25.61 22.80
C THR A 17 -28.47 24.75 22.55
N PRO A 18 -27.37 24.96 23.29
CA PRO A 18 -26.28 23.98 23.33
C PRO A 18 -26.89 22.65 23.79
N LEU A 19 -26.82 21.63 22.93
CA LEU A 19 -27.23 20.29 23.35
C LEU A 19 -26.19 19.78 24.37
N PRO A 20 -26.61 19.02 25.40
CA PRO A 20 -25.66 18.24 26.18
C PRO A 20 -24.82 17.40 25.21
N SER A 21 -23.51 17.26 25.50
CA SER A 21 -22.62 16.46 24.66
C SER A 21 -23.28 15.11 24.38
N PRO A 22 -23.43 14.73 23.10
CA PRO A 22 -24.08 13.47 22.76
C PRO A 22 -23.39 12.30 23.47
N GLY A 23 -24.17 11.28 23.85
CA GLY A 23 -23.63 10.08 24.47
C GLY A 23 -22.58 9.41 23.57
N PRO A 24 -21.60 8.70 24.15
CA PRO A 24 -20.48 8.11 23.40
C PRO A 24 -20.94 7.16 22.29
N GLU A 25 -22.00 6.38 22.52
CA GLU A 25 -22.61 5.48 21.53
C GLU A 25 -23.18 6.25 20.32
N LEU A 26 -23.83 7.40 20.57
CA LEU A 26 -24.38 8.24 19.50
C LEU A 26 -23.27 8.89 18.66
N VAL A 27 -22.16 9.27 19.30
CA VAL A 27 -20.97 9.79 18.61
C VAL A 27 -20.34 8.69 17.76
N GLN A 28 -20.15 7.50 18.32
CA GLN A 28 -19.59 6.35 17.61
C GLN A 28 -20.43 6.01 16.36
N ALA A 29 -21.74 5.85 16.51
CA ALA A 29 -22.64 5.55 15.39
C ALA A 29 -22.58 6.64 14.30
N ALA A 30 -22.56 7.92 14.69
CA ALA A 30 -22.44 9.02 13.75
C ALA A 30 -21.08 9.03 13.01
N LEU A 31 -19.98 8.65 13.68
CA LEU A 31 -18.67 8.54 13.05
C LEU A 31 -18.60 7.36 12.07
N ILE A 32 -19.18 6.21 12.43
CA ILE A 32 -19.27 5.05 11.53
C ILE A 32 -20.07 5.43 10.28
N GLU A 33 -21.22 6.07 10.45
CA GLU A 33 -22.06 6.47 9.32
C GLU A 33 -21.36 7.50 8.43
N ALA A 34 -20.64 8.46 9.01
CA ALA A 34 -19.84 9.42 8.23
C ALA A 34 -18.78 8.73 7.35
N VAL A 35 -18.12 7.68 7.87
CA VAL A 35 -17.15 6.89 7.09
C VAL A 35 -17.88 6.01 6.06
N ARG A 36 -19.08 5.51 6.35
CA ARG A 36 -19.90 4.74 5.38
C ARG A 36 -20.31 5.60 4.18
N GLU A 37 -20.74 6.85 4.41
CA GLU A 37 -21.14 7.79 3.35
C GLU A 37 -19.95 8.35 2.56
N THR A 38 -18.84 8.65 3.24
CA THR A 38 -17.67 9.31 2.62
C THR A 38 -16.65 8.32 2.06
N GLY A 39 -16.61 7.11 2.62
CA GLY A 39 -15.57 6.11 2.37
C GLY A 39 -14.38 6.19 3.33
N PHE A 40 -13.47 5.20 3.24
CA PHE A 40 -12.31 5.08 4.12
C PHE A 40 -11.30 6.22 4.01
N SER A 41 -11.37 7.05 2.97
CA SER A 41 -10.56 8.27 2.84
C SER A 41 -10.79 9.27 3.98
N LEU A 42 -11.93 9.18 4.68
CA LEU A 42 -12.20 9.97 5.89
C LEU A 42 -11.28 9.58 7.06
N LEU A 43 -10.76 8.35 7.06
CA LEU A 43 -9.72 7.91 8.00
C LEU A 43 -8.37 8.47 7.52
N LYS A 44 -7.81 9.43 8.26
CA LYS A 44 -6.52 10.07 7.91
C LYS A 44 -5.39 9.08 7.64
N ASN A 45 -5.40 7.94 8.32
CA ASN A 45 -4.36 6.91 8.24
C ASN A 45 -4.88 5.63 7.53
N SER A 46 -5.74 5.76 6.51
CA SER A 46 -6.32 4.62 5.77
C SER A 46 -5.34 3.85 4.88
N GLY A 47 -4.12 4.33 4.66
CA GLY A 47 -3.14 3.69 3.76
C GLY A 47 -2.92 2.18 4.03
N PRO A 48 -2.68 1.76 5.28
CA PRO A 48 -2.56 0.34 5.62
C PRO A 48 -3.83 -0.48 5.38
N LEU A 49 -5.02 0.10 5.62
CA LEU A 49 -6.31 -0.53 5.34
C LEU A 49 -6.49 -0.74 3.83
N GLU A 50 -6.24 0.31 3.04
CA GLU A 50 -6.30 0.26 1.57
C GLU A 50 -5.31 -0.75 1.01
N SER A 51 -4.10 -0.82 1.57
CA SER A 51 -3.12 -1.86 1.21
C SER A 51 -3.64 -3.27 1.54
N ALA A 52 -4.23 -3.49 2.72
CA ALA A 52 -4.82 -4.78 3.09
C ALA A 52 -5.93 -5.21 2.12
N ILE A 53 -6.84 -4.29 1.77
CA ILE A 53 -7.91 -4.53 0.79
C ILE A 53 -7.33 -4.96 -0.55
N HIS A 54 -6.42 -4.17 -1.12
CA HIS A 54 -5.81 -4.50 -2.43
C HIS A 54 -5.08 -5.84 -2.39
N ARG A 55 -4.37 -6.16 -1.30
CA ARG A 55 -3.67 -7.45 -1.15
C ARG A 55 -4.65 -8.62 -1.17
N ILE A 56 -5.76 -8.51 -0.45
CA ILE A 56 -6.77 -9.58 -0.34
C ILE A 56 -7.50 -9.78 -1.68
N GLU A 57 -7.96 -8.69 -2.31
CA GLU A 57 -8.64 -8.75 -3.61
C GLU A 57 -7.71 -9.27 -4.72
N LEU A 58 -6.42 -8.90 -4.67
CA LEU A 58 -5.40 -9.42 -5.57
C LEU A 58 -5.20 -10.93 -5.38
N LEU A 59 -5.16 -11.42 -4.14
CA LEU A 59 -5.07 -12.86 -3.85
C LEU A 59 -6.35 -13.61 -4.25
N ALA A 60 -7.52 -13.00 -4.11
CA ALA A 60 -8.77 -13.57 -4.60
C ALA A 60 -8.74 -13.75 -6.13
N SER A 61 -8.23 -12.77 -6.86
CA SER A 61 -8.05 -12.86 -8.31
C SER A 61 -7.03 -13.93 -8.73
N ALA A 62 -5.91 -14.07 -8.02
CA ALA A 62 -4.82 -14.97 -8.42
C ALA A 62 -4.91 -16.42 -7.86
N ILE A 63 -5.55 -16.60 -6.71
CA ILE A 63 -5.64 -17.89 -6.00
C ILE A 63 -7.07 -18.45 -6.02
N GLY A 64 -8.08 -17.58 -5.95
CA GLY A 64 -9.50 -17.97 -6.01
C GLY A 64 -10.21 -17.98 -4.65
N ASN A 65 -11.29 -18.76 -4.58
CA ASN A 65 -12.39 -18.68 -3.60
C ASN A 65 -12.04 -18.76 -2.11
N THR A 66 -10.79 -19.06 -1.74
CA THR A 66 -10.37 -19.01 -0.33
C THR A 66 -10.25 -17.56 0.17
N TRP A 67 -10.05 -16.59 -0.73
CA TRP A 67 -9.96 -15.17 -0.39
C TRP A 67 -11.25 -14.43 -0.75
N PRO A 68 -11.75 -13.52 0.11
CA PRO A 68 -12.94 -12.73 -0.21
C PRO A 68 -12.63 -11.70 -1.29
N ALA A 69 -13.20 -11.88 -2.48
CA ALA A 69 -13.04 -10.94 -3.61
C ALA A 69 -13.76 -9.60 -3.37
N ASP A 70 -14.69 -9.57 -2.43
CA ASP A 70 -15.54 -8.44 -2.04
C ASP A 70 -15.19 -7.90 -0.65
N PHE A 71 -13.93 -8.06 -0.22
CA PHE A 71 -13.49 -7.70 1.12
C PHE A 71 -13.79 -6.23 1.49
N ARG A 72 -13.68 -5.29 0.53
CA ARG A 72 -14.10 -3.90 0.77
C ARG A 72 -15.57 -3.79 1.15
N THR A 73 -16.45 -4.49 0.42
CA THR A 73 -17.88 -4.52 0.70
C THR A 73 -18.14 -5.10 2.08
N MET A 74 -17.49 -6.21 2.42
CA MET A 74 -17.56 -6.84 3.74
C MET A 74 -17.15 -5.85 4.86
N LEU A 75 -16.09 -5.08 4.65
CA LEU A 75 -15.64 -4.07 5.62
C LEU A 75 -16.67 -2.95 5.82
N ILE A 76 -17.33 -2.51 4.75
CA ILE A 76 -18.39 -1.50 4.81
C ILE A 76 -19.60 -2.07 5.56
N GLU A 77 -20.05 -3.28 5.23
CA GLU A 77 -21.22 -3.91 5.86
C GLU A 77 -21.01 -4.18 7.35
N ARG A 78 -19.78 -4.49 7.76
CA ARG A 78 -19.43 -4.90 9.12
C ARG A 78 -18.64 -3.86 9.91
N MET A 79 -18.75 -2.57 9.58
CA MET A 79 -18.00 -1.50 10.26
C MET A 79 -18.22 -1.46 11.77
N ASP A 80 -19.43 -1.76 12.23
CA ASP A 80 -19.75 -1.84 13.66
C ASP A 80 -18.92 -2.91 14.38
N ASP A 81 -18.60 -4.03 13.71
CA ASP A 81 -17.83 -5.14 14.27
C ASP A 81 -16.35 -4.81 14.43
N TRP A 82 -15.74 -4.14 13.44
CA TRP A 82 -14.29 -3.94 13.39
C TRP A 82 -13.85 -2.49 13.74
N LEU A 83 -14.57 -1.47 13.27
CA LEU A 83 -14.23 -0.06 13.52
C LEU A 83 -14.87 0.44 14.82
N GLY A 84 -16.06 -0.05 15.17
CA GLY A 84 -16.77 0.29 16.39
C GLY A 84 -15.87 0.22 17.63
N PRO A 85 -15.27 -0.94 17.96
CA PRO A 85 -14.42 -1.10 19.15
C PRO A 85 -13.22 -0.13 19.20
N LEU A 86 -12.66 0.23 18.04
CA LEU A 86 -11.56 1.20 17.96
C LEU A 86 -12.03 2.61 18.35
N LEU A 87 -13.22 3.02 17.87
CA LEU A 87 -13.80 4.32 18.16
C LEU A 87 -14.23 4.48 19.61
N THR A 88 -14.68 3.40 20.27
CA THR A 88 -14.98 3.43 21.71
C THR A 88 -13.73 3.79 22.52
N SER A 89 -12.57 3.32 22.07
CA SER A 89 -11.30 3.50 22.77
C SER A 89 -10.65 4.86 22.49
N SER A 90 -10.73 5.35 21.24
CA SER A 90 -10.06 6.59 20.81
C SER A 90 -10.93 7.85 20.90
N GLY A 91 -12.25 7.72 20.80
CA GLY A 91 -13.21 8.84 20.77
C GLY A 91 -13.15 9.74 19.53
N ALA A 92 -12.28 9.45 18.55
CA ALA A 92 -12.14 10.23 17.31
C ALA A 92 -11.49 9.42 16.19
N LEU A 93 -11.91 9.67 14.94
CA LEU A 93 -11.31 9.07 13.74
C LEU A 93 -9.83 9.44 13.58
N ASP A 94 -9.51 10.71 13.85
CA ASP A 94 -8.14 11.25 13.71
C ASP A 94 -7.12 10.67 14.69
N ALA A 95 -7.59 10.03 15.77
CA ALA A 95 -6.74 9.45 16.79
C ALA A 95 -6.37 7.98 16.49
N LEU A 96 -6.90 7.39 15.42
CA LEU A 96 -6.65 6.00 15.06
C LEU A 96 -5.34 5.85 14.29
N ASP A 97 -4.49 4.93 14.75
CA ASP A 97 -3.30 4.51 14.02
C ASP A 97 -3.68 3.63 12.81
N GLY A 98 -2.97 3.80 11.69
CA GLY A 98 -3.26 3.07 10.46
C GLY A 98 -3.06 1.57 10.58
N GLY A 99 -2.06 1.12 11.34
CA GLY A 99 -1.83 -0.29 11.63
C GLY A 99 -2.96 -0.87 12.45
N GLN A 100 -3.42 -0.17 13.49
CA GLN A 100 -4.57 -0.59 14.30
C GLN A 100 -5.86 -0.73 13.47
N ILE A 101 -6.11 0.19 12.54
CA ILE A 101 -7.26 0.12 11.61
C ILE A 101 -7.16 -1.14 10.75
N ALA A 102 -5.99 -1.39 10.14
CA ALA A 102 -5.78 -2.56 9.29
C ALA A 102 -5.90 -3.87 10.07
N ASP A 103 -5.29 -3.95 11.26
CA ASP A 103 -5.34 -5.14 12.11
C ASP A 103 -6.77 -5.47 12.53
N ALA A 104 -7.57 -4.45 12.90
CA ALA A 104 -8.97 -4.63 13.22
C ALA A 104 -9.77 -5.13 12.01
N ALA A 105 -9.56 -4.55 10.82
CA ALA A 105 -10.18 -5.01 9.58
C ALA A 105 -9.85 -6.47 9.27
N LEU A 106 -8.60 -6.89 9.46
CA LEU A 106 -8.14 -8.26 9.21
C LEU A 106 -8.76 -9.30 10.16
N THR A 107 -9.34 -8.87 11.30
CA THR A 107 -10.08 -9.79 12.19
C THR A 107 -11.35 -10.37 11.56
N LEU A 108 -11.86 -9.77 10.48
CA LEU A 108 -12.99 -10.30 9.72
C LEU A 108 -12.64 -11.52 8.88
N LEU A 109 -11.35 -11.81 8.67
CA LEU A 109 -10.92 -12.96 7.90
C LEU A 109 -10.86 -14.22 8.76
N ASP A 110 -11.34 -15.33 8.20
CA ASP A 110 -11.19 -16.65 8.82
C ASP A 110 -9.72 -17.06 8.90
N TRP A 111 -9.35 -17.72 10.00
CA TRP A 111 -8.04 -18.34 10.09
C TRP A 111 -7.93 -19.48 9.07
N PRO A 112 -6.81 -19.63 8.31
CA PRO A 112 -5.49 -19.00 8.49
C PRO A 112 -5.21 -17.75 7.63
N LEU A 113 -6.22 -17.14 7.01
CA LEU A 113 -6.00 -16.10 5.99
C LEU A 113 -5.14 -14.92 6.45
N PRO A 114 -5.28 -14.35 7.67
CA PRO A 114 -4.39 -13.27 8.11
C PRO A 114 -2.90 -13.64 8.10
N ARG A 115 -2.57 -14.88 8.50
CA ARG A 115 -1.19 -15.39 8.49
C ARG A 115 -0.71 -15.59 7.05
N ASP A 116 -1.55 -16.18 6.22
CA ASP A 116 -1.20 -16.49 4.84
C ASP A 116 -1.07 -15.21 4.00
N LEU A 117 -1.79 -14.14 4.35
CA LEU A 117 -1.71 -12.82 3.72
C LEU A 117 -0.30 -12.21 3.86
N ALA A 118 0.31 -12.34 5.05
CA ALA A 118 1.66 -11.87 5.29
C ALA A 118 2.71 -12.62 4.46
N ARG A 119 2.48 -13.91 4.18
CA ARG A 119 3.37 -14.75 3.37
C ARG A 119 3.16 -14.54 1.86
N LEU A 120 1.91 -14.55 1.41
CA LEU A 120 1.54 -14.56 0.00
C LEU A 120 1.57 -13.19 -0.64
N ALA A 121 1.23 -12.15 0.13
CA ALA A 121 1.28 -10.76 -0.33
C ALA A 121 2.02 -9.93 0.72
N PRO A 122 3.36 -10.05 0.87
CA PRO A 122 4.10 -9.33 1.89
C PRO A 122 4.03 -7.81 1.68
N LEU A 123 4.24 -7.02 2.73
CA LEU A 123 4.28 -5.55 2.61
C LEU A 123 5.58 -5.03 1.99
N ARG A 124 6.63 -5.86 2.01
CA ARG A 124 7.99 -5.47 1.66
C ARG A 124 8.66 -6.54 0.81
N TRP A 125 9.56 -6.10 -0.06
CA TRP A 125 10.44 -6.93 -0.86
C TRP A 125 11.89 -6.54 -0.58
N GLU A 126 12.78 -7.52 -0.52
CA GLU A 126 14.21 -7.28 -0.37
C GLU A 126 14.89 -7.36 -1.74
N THR A 127 15.58 -6.31 -2.13
CA THR A 127 16.37 -6.30 -3.36
C THR A 127 17.57 -7.25 -3.23
N PRO A 128 18.13 -7.75 -4.34
CA PRO A 128 19.40 -8.49 -4.34
C PRO A 128 20.56 -7.80 -3.61
N ALA A 129 20.52 -6.47 -3.48
CA ALA A 129 21.52 -5.69 -2.73
C ALA A 129 21.24 -5.62 -1.20
N GLY A 130 20.20 -6.29 -0.71
CA GLY A 130 19.80 -6.31 0.71
C GLY A 130 18.98 -5.08 1.14
N ARG A 131 18.52 -4.25 0.20
CA ARG A 131 17.66 -3.10 0.52
C ARG A 131 16.22 -3.56 0.60
N ILE A 132 15.54 -3.25 1.71
CA ILE A 132 14.12 -3.49 1.86
C ILE A 132 13.33 -2.32 1.26
N VAL A 133 12.37 -2.64 0.40
CA VAL A 133 11.47 -1.68 -0.26
C VAL A 133 10.02 -2.08 -0.04
N GLU A 134 9.13 -1.09 0.02
CA GLU A 134 7.70 -1.34 0.16
C GLU A 134 7.08 -1.75 -1.17
N ILE A 135 6.09 -2.63 -1.10
CA ILE A 135 5.28 -3.03 -2.25
C ILE A 135 4.03 -2.13 -2.26
N ASP A 136 3.89 -1.35 -3.33
CA ASP A 136 2.73 -0.52 -3.60
C ASP A 136 1.65 -1.37 -4.30
N TYR A 137 0.65 -1.79 -3.54
CA TYR A 137 -0.47 -2.60 -4.03
C TYR A 137 -1.57 -1.78 -4.73
N SER A 138 -1.57 -0.45 -4.59
CA SER A 138 -2.54 0.42 -5.29
C SER A 138 -2.02 0.90 -6.65
N ALA A 139 -0.78 0.56 -7.00
CA ALA A 139 -0.19 0.88 -8.28
C ALA A 139 -0.97 0.30 -9.46
N GLU A 140 -1.13 1.12 -10.50
CA GLU A 140 -1.82 0.72 -11.72
C GLU A 140 -1.14 -0.49 -12.40
N GLY A 141 -1.96 -1.50 -12.68
CA GLY A 141 -1.58 -2.73 -13.34
C GLY A 141 -0.90 -3.78 -12.45
N GLY A 142 -0.72 -3.54 -11.16
CA GLY A 142 -0.32 -4.58 -10.20
C GLY A 142 0.73 -4.12 -9.20
N PRO A 143 1.05 -4.98 -8.20
CA PRO A 143 1.91 -4.63 -7.08
C PRO A 143 3.28 -4.16 -7.58
N ARG A 144 3.68 -2.95 -7.18
CA ARG A 144 4.88 -2.28 -7.68
C ARG A 144 5.95 -2.14 -6.61
N VAL A 145 7.20 -2.31 -7.01
CA VAL A 145 8.39 -2.01 -6.19
C VAL A 145 9.31 -1.05 -6.92
N GLU A 146 10.01 -0.23 -6.14
CA GLU A 146 10.97 0.76 -6.65
C GLU A 146 12.38 0.51 -6.12
N CYS A 147 13.31 0.22 -7.02
CA CYS A 147 14.71 0.05 -6.68
C CYS A 147 15.62 0.69 -7.71
N LYS A 148 16.84 1.05 -7.30
CA LYS A 148 17.83 1.52 -8.27
C LYS A 148 18.17 0.37 -9.21
N VAL A 149 18.49 0.69 -10.46
CA VAL A 149 18.90 -0.32 -11.46
C VAL A 149 19.99 -1.24 -10.91
N GLN A 150 20.97 -0.69 -10.18
CA GLN A 150 22.09 -1.45 -9.62
C GLN A 150 21.69 -2.41 -8.49
N GLU A 151 20.57 -2.15 -7.83
CA GLU A 151 20.03 -3.01 -6.78
C GLU A 151 19.33 -4.24 -7.37
N ALA A 152 18.95 -4.19 -8.65
CA ALA A 152 18.29 -5.28 -9.37
C ALA A 152 19.26 -6.16 -10.18
N TYR A 153 20.55 -5.84 -10.22
CA TYR A 153 21.55 -6.70 -10.86
C TYR A 153 21.58 -8.09 -10.22
N GLY A 154 21.97 -9.10 -11.01
CA GLY A 154 21.98 -10.49 -10.55
C GLY A 154 20.61 -11.19 -10.64
N LEU A 155 19.53 -10.46 -10.90
CA LEU A 155 18.19 -11.07 -11.08
C LEU A 155 18.05 -11.68 -12.48
N GLY A 156 18.33 -12.97 -12.58
CA GLY A 156 18.01 -13.80 -13.74
C GLY A 156 16.56 -14.29 -13.80
N VAL A 157 15.81 -14.19 -12.68
CA VAL A 157 14.39 -14.54 -12.57
C VAL A 157 13.64 -13.30 -12.09
N HIS A 158 12.47 -13.05 -12.68
CA HIS A 158 11.65 -11.90 -12.30
C HIS A 158 11.01 -12.12 -10.91
N PRO A 159 11.05 -11.13 -10.00
CA PRO A 159 10.45 -11.28 -8.69
C PRO A 159 8.92 -11.35 -8.79
N ALA A 160 8.32 -12.22 -7.99
CA ALA A 160 6.89 -12.45 -7.93
C ALA A 160 6.45 -12.76 -6.51
N ILE A 161 5.19 -12.47 -6.20
CA ILE A 161 4.52 -12.82 -4.95
C ILE A 161 3.47 -13.92 -5.19
N ALA A 162 2.74 -14.31 -4.14
CA ALA A 162 1.72 -15.35 -4.16
C ALA A 162 2.23 -16.67 -4.77
N ASP A 163 3.36 -17.14 -4.25
CA ASP A 163 4.03 -18.37 -4.71
C ASP A 163 4.32 -18.36 -6.22
N GLY A 164 4.71 -17.19 -6.76
CA GLY A 164 5.11 -17.01 -8.15
C GLY A 164 3.99 -16.65 -9.13
N ARG A 165 2.74 -16.53 -8.66
CA ARG A 165 1.58 -16.27 -9.53
C ARG A 165 1.44 -14.82 -9.95
N ILE A 166 1.92 -13.88 -9.14
CA ILE A 166 1.75 -12.45 -9.40
C ILE A 166 3.14 -11.81 -9.57
N PRO A 167 3.54 -11.44 -10.80
CA PRO A 167 4.80 -10.74 -11.02
C PRO A 167 4.74 -9.33 -10.42
N LEU A 168 5.84 -8.90 -9.78
CA LEU A 168 5.96 -7.54 -9.29
C LEU A 168 6.28 -6.58 -10.44
N THR A 169 5.56 -5.46 -10.53
CA THR A 169 6.00 -4.36 -11.40
C THR A 169 7.25 -3.73 -10.82
N VAL A 170 8.39 -3.84 -11.50
CA VAL A 170 9.65 -3.23 -11.04
C VAL A 170 9.85 -1.90 -11.75
N ALA A 171 9.73 -0.80 -11.00
CA ALA A 171 10.16 0.51 -11.45
C ALA A 171 11.65 0.69 -11.11
N LEU A 172 12.47 0.66 -12.16
CA LEU A 172 13.91 0.83 -12.06
C LEU A 172 14.25 2.32 -12.03
N LEU A 173 15.02 2.70 -11.03
CA LEU A 173 15.40 4.08 -10.75
C LEU A 173 16.86 4.36 -11.10
N SER A 174 17.14 5.59 -11.52
CA SER A 174 18.50 6.11 -11.65
C SER A 174 19.16 6.27 -10.27
N PRO A 175 20.48 6.53 -10.21
CA PRO A 175 21.16 6.87 -8.95
C PRO A 175 20.53 8.06 -8.21
N ALA A 176 19.88 8.98 -8.93
CA ALA A 176 19.18 10.13 -8.39
C ALA A 176 17.69 9.87 -8.07
N MET A 177 17.29 8.60 -7.96
CA MET A 177 15.92 8.18 -7.63
C MET A 177 14.86 8.67 -8.63
N ARG A 178 15.23 8.80 -9.91
CA ARG A 178 14.28 9.11 -10.98
C ARG A 178 13.91 7.83 -11.74
N PRO A 179 12.62 7.57 -12.03
CA PRO A 179 12.24 6.43 -12.86
C PRO A 179 12.91 6.48 -14.23
N VAL A 180 13.51 5.37 -14.65
CA VAL A 180 14.17 5.23 -15.96
C VAL A 180 13.64 4.07 -16.78
N ALA A 181 13.04 3.06 -16.13
CA ALA A 181 12.33 2.00 -16.79
C ALA A 181 11.28 1.41 -15.83
N MET A 182 10.25 0.79 -16.40
CA MET A 182 9.27 0.00 -15.66
C MET A 182 9.09 -1.33 -16.39
N THR A 183 9.12 -2.45 -15.67
CA THR A 183 9.03 -3.77 -16.28
C THR A 183 8.32 -4.79 -15.38
N ARG A 184 7.61 -5.74 -16.02
CA ARG A 184 7.11 -6.99 -15.43
C ARG A 184 7.82 -8.24 -15.95
N ASP A 185 8.88 -8.03 -16.72
CA ASP A 185 9.78 -9.06 -17.20
C ASP A 185 11.20 -8.49 -17.19
N LEU A 186 11.84 -8.64 -16.04
CA LEU A 186 13.18 -8.13 -15.81
C LEU A 186 14.23 -8.87 -16.67
N PRO A 187 14.17 -10.22 -16.84
CA PRO A 187 15.02 -10.92 -17.79
C PRO A 187 14.90 -10.43 -19.25
N ALA A 188 13.69 -10.17 -19.74
CA ALA A 188 13.51 -9.60 -21.08
C ALA A 188 14.05 -8.17 -21.17
N PHE A 189 13.87 -7.36 -20.13
CA PHE A 189 14.46 -6.02 -20.05
C PHE A 189 15.99 -6.07 -20.14
N TRP A 190 16.64 -6.99 -19.44
CA TRP A 190 18.10 -7.17 -19.51
C TRP A 190 18.61 -7.51 -20.91
N ARG A 191 17.88 -8.35 -21.66
CA ARG A 191 18.26 -8.75 -23.03
C ARG A 191 18.06 -7.65 -24.07
N GLY A 192 17.18 -6.68 -23.82
CA GLY A 192 16.80 -5.65 -24.79
C GLY A 192 16.90 -4.23 -24.23
N GLY A 193 15.90 -3.83 -23.45
CA GLY A 193 15.71 -2.44 -23.01
C GLY A 193 16.86 -1.85 -22.18
N TYR A 194 17.65 -2.69 -21.52
CA TYR A 194 18.80 -2.24 -20.73
C TYR A 194 19.89 -1.58 -21.57
N SER A 195 20.16 -2.07 -22.78
CA SER A 195 21.23 -1.56 -23.64
C SER A 195 21.08 -0.07 -23.93
N ASP A 196 19.85 0.37 -24.26
CA ASP A 196 19.59 1.76 -24.58
C ASP A 196 19.53 2.64 -23.33
N MET A 197 18.90 2.15 -22.26
CA MET A 197 18.93 2.84 -20.95
C MET A 197 20.37 3.04 -20.46
N ARG A 198 21.23 2.03 -20.61
CA ARG A 198 22.65 2.07 -20.22
C ARG A 198 23.43 3.17 -20.95
N LYS A 199 23.18 3.40 -22.24
CA LYS A 199 23.87 4.46 -23.01
C LYS A 199 23.61 5.84 -22.41
N ASP A 200 22.34 6.15 -22.13
CA ASP A 200 21.95 7.43 -21.50
C ASP A 200 22.49 7.53 -20.06
N MET A 201 22.31 6.46 -19.28
CA MET A 201 22.71 6.43 -17.88
C MET A 201 24.22 6.55 -17.67
N ARG A 202 25.04 5.95 -18.54
CA ARG A 202 26.50 6.06 -18.46
C ARG A 202 26.97 7.50 -18.68
N GLY A 203 26.32 8.26 -19.56
CA GLY A 203 26.62 9.67 -19.78
C GLY A 203 26.25 10.54 -18.58
N ARG A 204 25.05 10.34 -18.01
CA ARG A 204 24.56 11.14 -16.86
C ARG A 204 25.22 10.76 -15.53
N TYR A 205 25.59 9.49 -15.36
CA TYR A 205 26.10 8.94 -14.10
C TYR A 205 27.38 8.11 -14.31
N PRO A 206 28.50 8.73 -14.74
CA PRO A 206 29.72 8.02 -15.13
C PRO A 206 30.45 7.33 -13.97
N LYS A 207 30.16 7.71 -12.71
CA LYS A 207 30.74 7.12 -11.49
C LYS A 207 30.05 5.83 -11.03
N HIS A 208 28.93 5.47 -11.66
CA HIS A 208 28.16 4.27 -11.32
C HIS A 208 28.51 3.11 -12.24
N ASP A 209 28.27 1.88 -11.78
CA ASP A 209 28.50 0.70 -12.59
C ASP A 209 27.35 0.42 -13.55
N TRP A 210 27.73 0.16 -14.80
CA TRP A 210 26.84 -0.09 -15.92
C TRP A 210 27.43 -1.27 -16.73
N PRO A 211 27.31 -2.51 -16.22
CA PRO A 211 27.87 -3.72 -16.82
C PRO A 211 27.27 -3.99 -18.22
N ASP A 212 27.94 -4.78 -19.04
CA ASP A 212 27.36 -5.28 -20.29
C ASP A 212 26.30 -6.37 -20.01
N ASP A 213 26.54 -7.21 -19.00
CA ASP A 213 25.63 -8.25 -18.54
C ASP A 213 25.08 -7.92 -17.13
N PRO A 214 23.91 -7.27 -17.02
CA PRO A 214 23.31 -6.93 -15.73
C PRO A 214 22.73 -8.16 -14.99
N ALA A 215 22.44 -9.26 -15.70
CA ALA A 215 21.88 -10.47 -15.10
C ALA A 215 22.94 -11.27 -14.33
N ALA A 216 24.21 -11.17 -14.71
CA ALA A 216 25.34 -11.78 -14.01
C ALA A 216 26.11 -10.81 -13.09
N ALA A 217 25.77 -9.52 -13.10
CA ALA A 217 26.47 -8.51 -12.32
C ALA A 217 26.18 -8.57 -10.82
N THR A 218 27.15 -8.20 -9.99
CA THR A 218 26.98 -8.11 -8.54
C THR A 218 26.07 -6.92 -8.17
N PRO A 219 24.98 -7.15 -7.41
CA PRO A 219 24.11 -6.06 -6.98
C PRO A 219 24.80 -5.13 -5.99
N THR A 220 24.49 -3.83 -6.08
CA THR A 220 25.07 -2.81 -5.20
C THR A 220 24.15 -1.61 -5.04
N SER A 221 24.07 -1.08 -3.81
CA SER A 221 23.44 0.22 -3.53
C SER A 221 24.43 1.40 -3.56
N ARG A 222 25.74 1.14 -3.74
CA ARG A 222 26.81 2.14 -3.66
C ARG A 222 27.38 2.49 -5.03
N ALA A 223 27.91 3.71 -5.16
CA ALA A 223 28.76 4.09 -6.29
C ALA A 223 30.13 3.37 -6.20
N LYS A 224 30.88 3.27 -7.32
CA LYS A 224 32.21 2.63 -7.31
C LYS A 224 33.13 3.32 -6.28
N PRO A 225 33.87 2.56 -5.44
CA PRO A 225 34.92 3.12 -4.61
C PRO A 225 35.97 3.81 -5.49
N ARG A 226 36.50 4.96 -5.08
CA ARG A 226 37.64 5.58 -5.77
C ARG A 226 38.83 4.64 -5.61
N GLN A 227 39.40 4.17 -6.73
CA GLN A 227 40.74 3.61 -6.70
C GLN A 227 41.69 4.78 -6.40
N HIS A 228 42.37 4.72 -5.26
CA HIS A 228 43.49 5.59 -4.92
C HIS A 228 44.77 5.02 -5.51
#